data_AF-A0A7Y5GXA2-F1
#
_entry.id   AF-A0A7Y5GXA2-F1
#
_cell.length_a   1.000
_cell.length_b   1.000
_cell.length_c   1.000
_cell.angle_alpha   90.00
_cell.angle_beta   90.00
_cell.angle_gamma   90.00
#
_symmetry.space_group_name_H-M   'P 1'
#
loop_
_entity.id
_entity.type
_entity.pdbx_description
1 polymer ?
#
loop_
_entity_poly.entity_id
_entity_poly.type
_entity_poly.pdbx_seq_one_letter_code
_entity_poly.pdbx_strand_id
1 'polypeptide(L)'
;MTNTPPNNWRGFQWMWRDVRITVDLEQCTRGKSPLSRCTRCQDACPQGAIDFVQQKSRQVPAFGPNCDECGQCAAHCPNAAIAVPKKLEASRRELFTGWFLRSPSHRPTTPPPRRSVTLPAACDQCSVCARLCPRDLLTPLVASTRDGMFRMDSDRCTGCRLCADVCIRGEVVIADVG
;
A
#
# COMPACT_ATOMS: atom_id res chain seq x y z
N MET A 1 35.80 1.38 16.62
CA MET A 1 36.06 -0.06 16.41
C MET A 1 34.92 -0.58 15.56
N THR A 2 35.22 -0.78 14.28
CA THR A 2 34.27 -1.04 13.20
C THR A 2 33.80 -2.50 13.25
N ASN A 3 32.57 -2.73 13.72
CA ASN A 3 31.95 -4.05 13.65
C ASN A 3 31.32 -4.27 12.28
N THR A 4 32.14 -4.62 11.31
CA THR A 4 31.68 -5.21 10.04
C THR A 4 31.82 -6.73 10.17
N PRO A 5 30.73 -7.51 10.24
CA PRO A 5 30.85 -8.96 10.22
C PRO A 5 31.18 -9.46 8.80
N PRO A 6 32.00 -10.52 8.68
CA PRO A 6 32.56 -10.94 7.41
C PRO A 6 31.53 -11.69 6.56
N ASN A 7 31.35 -11.17 5.37
CA ASN A 7 30.99 -11.80 4.10
C ASN A 7 31.34 -13.31 4.00
N ASN A 8 30.44 -14.17 4.50
CA ASN A 8 30.31 -15.57 4.10
C ASN A 8 28.92 -16.14 4.50
N TRP A 9 27.89 -15.85 3.69
CA TRP A 9 26.53 -16.38 3.89
C TRP A 9 26.35 -17.81 3.34
N ARG A 10 27.39 -18.66 3.39
CA ARG A 10 27.28 -20.10 3.13
C ARG A 10 27.53 -20.85 4.43
N GLY A 11 26.49 -21.12 5.22
CA GLY A 11 26.63 -22.11 6.29
C GLY A 11 25.73 -22.02 7.53
N PHE A 12 24.88 -21.01 7.70
CA PHE A 12 24.01 -20.94 8.88
C PHE A 12 22.55 -21.21 8.53
N GLN A 13 22.30 -22.50 8.34
CA GLN A 13 20.99 -23.10 8.49
C GLN A 13 20.51 -22.84 9.95
N TRP A 14 19.20 -22.63 10.14
CA TRP A 14 18.45 -22.76 11.41
C TRP A 14 18.47 -21.68 12.53
N MET A 15 18.74 -20.38 12.28
CA MET A 15 18.43 -19.32 13.29
C MET A 15 17.83 -18.00 12.76
N TRP A 16 17.27 -17.97 11.55
CA TRP A 16 16.48 -16.83 11.06
C TRP A 16 15.30 -17.35 10.24
N ARG A 17 14.23 -17.74 10.92
CA ARG A 17 13.10 -18.51 10.36
C ARG A 17 11.93 -17.64 9.89
N ASP A 18 12.03 -16.32 10.03
CA ASP A 18 10.84 -15.46 10.00
C ASP A 18 10.72 -14.58 8.76
N VAL A 19 11.78 -14.47 7.93
CA VAL A 19 11.71 -13.74 6.66
C VAL A 19 11.13 -14.65 5.59
N ARG A 20 9.90 -14.38 5.17
CA ARG A 20 9.11 -15.18 4.21
C ARG A 20 9.07 -14.58 2.82
N ILE A 21 10.12 -13.86 2.43
CA ILE A 21 10.27 -13.34 1.07
C ILE A 21 10.72 -14.47 0.13
N THR A 22 10.08 -14.59 -1.02
CA THR A 22 10.44 -15.54 -2.07
C THR A 22 10.86 -14.83 -3.35
N VAL A 23 11.73 -15.50 -4.13
CA VAL A 23 12.26 -14.97 -5.39
C VAL A 23 12.09 -16.01 -6.47
N ASP A 24 11.38 -15.66 -7.54
CA ASP A 24 11.28 -16.47 -8.75
C ASP A 24 12.56 -16.29 -9.59
N LEU A 25 13.38 -17.34 -9.64
CA LEU A 25 14.65 -17.33 -10.37
C LEU A 25 14.47 -17.28 -11.89
N GLU A 26 13.32 -17.69 -12.40
CA GLU A 26 12.98 -17.60 -13.82
C GLU A 26 12.48 -16.20 -14.19
N GLN A 27 12.07 -15.36 -13.25
CA GLN A 27 11.72 -13.96 -13.53
C GLN A 27 12.85 -12.99 -13.14
N CYS A 28 13.67 -13.36 -12.17
CA CYS A 28 14.81 -12.58 -11.72
C CYS A 28 15.92 -12.59 -12.78
N THR A 29 16.35 -11.42 -13.26
CA THR A 29 17.41 -11.33 -14.27
C THR A 29 18.75 -11.90 -13.80
N ARG A 30 19.05 -11.81 -12.50
CA ARG A 30 20.25 -12.46 -11.91
C ARG A 30 20.07 -13.96 -11.66
N GLY A 31 18.82 -14.42 -11.52
CA GLY A 31 18.48 -15.84 -11.48
C GLY A 31 18.62 -16.48 -12.87
N LYS A 32 18.20 -15.76 -13.92
CA LYS A 32 18.31 -16.18 -15.33
C LYS A 32 19.73 -16.11 -15.89
N SER A 33 20.51 -15.08 -15.52
CA SER A 33 21.84 -14.86 -16.11
C SER A 33 22.89 -14.50 -15.05
N PRO A 34 24.07 -15.17 -15.07
CA PRO A 34 25.18 -14.86 -14.17
C PRO A 34 25.84 -13.49 -14.45
N LEU A 35 25.56 -12.90 -15.60
CA LEU A 35 26.11 -11.61 -16.02
C LEU A 35 25.24 -10.40 -15.61
N SER A 36 24.02 -10.65 -15.11
CA SER A 36 23.12 -9.57 -14.71
C SER A 36 23.68 -8.78 -13.52
N ARG A 37 23.58 -7.45 -13.61
CA ARG A 37 24.01 -6.50 -12.57
C ARG A 37 22.85 -5.79 -11.90
N CYS A 38 21.61 -6.27 -12.04
CA CYS A 38 20.44 -5.61 -11.45
C CYS A 38 20.56 -5.53 -9.92
N THR A 39 20.36 -4.35 -9.35
CA THR A 39 20.40 -4.05 -7.91
C THR A 39 19.10 -3.46 -7.36
N ARG A 40 18.05 -3.31 -8.19
CA ARG A 40 16.83 -2.56 -7.83
C ARG A 40 16.19 -2.92 -6.50
N CYS A 41 16.17 -4.20 -6.13
CA CYS A 41 15.64 -4.61 -4.84
C CYS A 41 16.51 -4.12 -3.67
N GLN A 42 17.83 -4.22 -3.81
CA GLN A 42 18.80 -3.72 -2.84
C GLN A 42 18.73 -2.20 -2.73
N ASP A 43 18.69 -1.49 -3.86
CA ASP A 43 18.59 -0.02 -3.90
C ASP A 43 17.29 0.50 -3.27
N ALA A 44 16.20 -0.26 -3.40
CA ALA A 44 14.91 0.07 -2.81
C ALA A 44 14.75 -0.37 -1.34
N CYS A 45 15.76 -0.98 -0.71
CA CYS A 45 15.63 -1.48 0.66
C CYS A 45 16.08 -0.43 1.68
N PRO A 46 15.16 0.23 2.41
CA PRO A 46 15.53 1.23 3.42
C PRO A 46 16.25 0.60 4.63
N GLN A 47 16.03 -0.68 4.88
CA GLN A 47 16.63 -1.42 5.99
C GLN A 47 18.04 -1.96 5.69
N GLY A 48 18.52 -1.79 4.44
CA GLY A 48 19.78 -2.40 4.00
C GLY A 48 19.80 -3.93 4.17
N ALA A 49 18.63 -4.58 4.13
CA ALA A 49 18.46 -5.99 4.49
C ALA A 49 18.66 -6.95 3.30
N ILE A 50 19.16 -6.47 2.16
CA ILE A 50 19.26 -7.27 0.92
C ILE A 50 20.70 -7.31 0.45
N ASP A 51 21.23 -8.52 0.34
CA ASP A 51 22.54 -8.82 -0.23
C ASP A 51 22.41 -9.75 -1.45
N PHE A 52 23.47 -9.86 -2.25
CA PHE A 52 23.54 -10.83 -3.34
C PHE A 52 24.47 -11.99 -2.96
N VAL A 53 23.91 -13.20 -2.97
CA VAL A 53 24.65 -14.42 -2.62
C VAL A 53 24.85 -15.31 -3.84
N GLN A 54 25.99 -15.99 -3.88
CA GLN A 54 26.30 -16.95 -4.93
C GLN A 54 25.52 -18.25 -4.70
N GLN A 55 24.66 -18.61 -5.65
CA GLN A 55 23.98 -19.91 -5.72
C GLN A 55 24.33 -20.58 -7.06
N LYS A 56 25.11 -21.67 -7.00
CA LYS A 56 25.73 -22.31 -8.18
C LYS A 56 26.51 -21.26 -9.00
N SER A 57 26.20 -21.10 -10.29
CA SER A 57 26.78 -20.07 -11.16
C SER A 57 26.06 -18.71 -11.10
N ARG A 58 25.02 -18.54 -10.29
CA ARG A 58 24.14 -17.34 -10.26
C ARG A 58 24.36 -16.50 -9.00
N GLN A 59 24.10 -15.19 -9.06
CA GLN A 59 24.05 -14.31 -7.89
C GLN A 59 22.64 -13.84 -7.62
N VAL A 60 21.99 -14.37 -6.59
CA VAL A 60 20.57 -14.10 -6.32
C VAL A 60 20.41 -13.26 -5.05
N PRO A 61 19.35 -12.44 -4.94
CA PRO A 61 19.10 -11.68 -3.73
C PRO A 61 18.80 -12.60 -2.55
N ALA A 62 19.42 -12.33 -1.42
CA ALA A 62 19.17 -12.92 -0.12
C ALA A 62 18.70 -11.83 0.85
N PHE A 63 17.78 -12.18 1.72
CA PHE A 63 17.13 -11.26 2.66
C PHE A 63 17.63 -11.57 4.06
N GLY A 64 18.23 -10.56 4.69
CA GLY A 64 18.79 -10.62 6.03
C GLY A 64 17.77 -10.37 7.14
N PRO A 65 18.22 -10.44 8.40
CA PRO A 65 17.35 -10.39 9.58
C PRO A 65 16.68 -9.01 9.81
N ASN A 66 17.23 -7.94 9.23
CA ASN A 66 16.65 -6.60 9.32
C ASN A 66 15.46 -6.41 8.37
N CYS A 67 15.07 -7.44 7.62
CA CYS A 67 13.93 -7.38 6.72
C CYS A 67 12.62 -7.34 7.51
N ASP A 68 11.91 -6.22 7.43
CA ASP A 68 10.59 -5.99 8.03
C ASP A 68 9.41 -6.47 7.16
N GLU A 69 9.71 -7.12 6.03
CA GLU A 69 8.75 -7.60 5.04
C GLU A 69 7.86 -6.48 4.45
N CYS A 70 8.35 -5.23 4.40
CA CYS A 70 7.57 -4.06 3.93
C CYS A 70 7.17 -4.10 2.45
N GLY A 71 7.86 -4.87 1.60
CA GLY A 71 7.49 -5.07 0.20
C GLY A 71 8.04 -4.08 -0.83
N GLN A 72 8.89 -3.12 -0.45
CA GLN A 72 9.46 -2.16 -1.41
C GLN A 72 10.29 -2.85 -2.50
N CYS A 73 11.05 -3.89 -2.15
CA CYS A 73 11.80 -4.68 -3.12
C CYS A 73 10.92 -5.35 -4.18
N ALA A 74 9.71 -5.80 -3.80
CA ALA A 74 8.73 -6.36 -4.73
C ALA A 74 8.13 -5.28 -5.63
N ALA A 75 7.78 -4.11 -5.07
CA ALA A 75 7.22 -2.98 -5.82
C ALA A 75 8.20 -2.42 -6.87
N HIS A 76 9.50 -2.38 -6.55
CA HIS A 76 10.54 -1.89 -7.46
C HIS A 76 11.09 -2.96 -8.41
N CYS A 77 10.59 -4.20 -8.33
CA CYS A 77 11.00 -5.27 -9.24
C CYS A 77 10.26 -5.15 -10.58
N PRO A 78 10.92 -4.78 -11.69
CA PRO A 78 10.26 -4.60 -12.99
C PRO A 78 9.71 -5.90 -13.58
N ASN A 79 10.24 -7.04 -13.13
CA ASN A 79 9.87 -8.36 -13.63
C ASN A 79 8.94 -9.12 -12.67
N ALA A 80 8.48 -8.48 -11.59
CA ALA A 80 7.66 -9.09 -10.55
C ALA A 80 8.27 -10.38 -9.92
N ALA A 81 9.59 -10.50 -9.93
CA ALA A 81 10.31 -11.70 -9.51
C ALA A 81 10.38 -11.90 -7.98
N ILE A 82 9.89 -10.96 -7.17
CA ILE A 82 9.98 -11.01 -5.71
C ILE A 82 8.56 -11.02 -5.16
N ALA A 83 8.24 -12.00 -4.31
CA ALA A 83 6.99 -12.03 -3.58
C ALA A 83 7.27 -11.88 -2.07
N VAL A 84 6.59 -10.93 -1.46
CA VAL A 84 6.53 -10.78 -0.01
C VAL A 84 5.27 -11.46 0.51
N PRO A 85 5.26 -12.02 1.73
CA PRO A 85 4.04 -12.55 2.29
C PRO A 85 3.03 -11.41 2.32
N LYS A 86 1.84 -11.66 1.80
CA LYS A 86 0.73 -10.77 2.12
C LYS A 86 0.58 -10.88 3.62
N LYS A 87 0.92 -9.81 4.35
CA LYS A 87 0.48 -9.61 5.73
C LYS A 87 -1.04 -9.55 5.61
N LEU A 88 -1.68 -10.72 5.57
CA LEU A 88 -3.09 -10.89 5.33
C LEU A 88 -3.77 -9.93 6.29
N GLU A 89 -4.32 -8.83 5.79
CA GLU A 89 -5.66 -8.26 6.03
C GLU A 89 -6.26 -8.46 7.44
N ALA A 90 -5.47 -8.68 8.48
CA ALA A 90 -5.88 -8.74 9.87
C ALA A 90 -6.30 -7.34 10.30
N SER A 91 -5.71 -6.30 9.69
CA SER A 91 -6.19 -4.92 9.74
C SER A 91 -7.39 -4.63 8.82
N ARG A 92 -7.99 -5.61 8.11
CA ARG A 92 -9.19 -5.39 7.28
C ARG A 92 -10.42 -6.15 7.74
N ARG A 93 -10.29 -7.17 8.61
CA ARG A 93 -11.42 -7.80 9.33
C ARG A 93 -11.54 -7.43 10.82
N GLU A 94 -10.51 -6.84 11.43
CA GLU A 94 -10.55 -6.44 12.86
C GLU A 94 -10.75 -4.94 13.10
N LEU A 95 -11.03 -4.15 12.06
CA LEU A 95 -11.35 -2.71 12.21
C LEU A 95 -12.75 -2.45 12.80
N PHE A 96 -13.56 -3.47 13.06
CA PHE A 96 -14.90 -3.29 13.65
C PHE A 96 -15.02 -3.68 15.13
N THR A 97 -14.07 -4.41 15.74
CA THR A 97 -14.28 -4.91 17.13
C THR A 97 -13.04 -4.98 18.02
N GLY A 98 -11.81 -4.96 17.48
CA GLY A 98 -10.58 -5.22 18.27
C GLY A 98 -9.74 -3.99 18.66
N TRP A 99 -9.99 -2.82 18.08
CA TRP A 99 -9.17 -1.61 18.28
C TRP A 99 -9.21 -1.05 19.72
N PHE A 100 -10.16 -1.50 20.55
CA PHE A 100 -10.36 -0.97 21.89
C PHE A 100 -9.32 -1.40 22.95
N LEU A 101 -8.52 -2.46 22.73
CA LEU A 101 -7.84 -3.12 23.85
C LEU A 101 -6.30 -3.20 23.80
N ARG A 102 -5.59 -2.64 22.82
CA ARG A 102 -4.11 -2.83 22.78
C ARG A 102 -3.29 -1.73 22.07
N SER A 103 -3.22 -0.53 22.67
CA SER A 103 -2.00 0.29 22.90
C SER A 103 -2.34 1.76 23.20
N PRO A 104 -1.77 2.42 24.24
CA PRO A 104 -2.23 3.75 24.71
C PRO A 104 -1.62 4.96 23.99
N SER A 105 -0.57 4.81 23.17
CA SER A 105 0.33 5.93 22.83
C SER A 105 0.03 6.70 21.55
N HIS A 106 -0.89 6.25 20.68
CA HIS A 106 -1.39 7.06 19.56
C HIS A 106 -2.90 6.91 19.42
N ARG A 107 -3.64 7.34 20.45
CA ARG A 107 -5.06 7.66 20.30
C ARG A 107 -5.14 9.09 19.75
N PRO A 108 -5.46 9.32 18.47
CA PRO A 108 -5.94 10.64 18.07
C PRO A 108 -7.19 10.94 18.93
N THR A 109 -7.08 11.94 19.81
CA THR A 109 -8.13 12.32 20.76
C THR A 109 -9.28 13.07 20.09
N THR A 110 -9.10 13.44 18.83
CA THR A 110 -10.12 14.10 18.01
C THR A 110 -10.68 13.09 17.00
N PRO A 111 -12.01 12.95 16.88
CA PRO A 111 -12.60 12.26 15.75
C PRO A 111 -12.07 12.89 14.45
N PRO A 112 -11.83 12.10 13.39
CA PRO A 112 -11.49 12.68 12.09
C PRO A 112 -12.56 13.71 11.72
N PRO A 113 -12.20 14.87 11.14
CA PRO A 113 -13.17 15.86 10.75
C PRO A 113 -14.15 15.21 9.77
N ARG A 114 -15.45 15.37 10.04
CA ARG A 114 -16.48 14.98 9.08
C ARG A 114 -16.24 15.76 7.81
N ARG A 115 -16.50 15.16 6.66
CA ARG A 115 -16.31 15.82 5.37
C ARG A 115 -17.53 15.68 4.52
N SER A 116 -17.94 16.77 3.92
CA SER A 116 -18.97 16.77 2.88
C SER A 116 -18.31 16.98 1.53
N VAL A 117 -18.96 16.42 0.53
CA VAL A 117 -18.75 16.74 -0.87
C VAL A 117 -19.96 17.59 -1.27
N THR A 118 -19.73 18.66 -2.01
CA THR A 118 -20.78 19.54 -2.52
C THR A 118 -20.74 19.48 -4.04
N LEU A 119 -21.93 19.32 -4.63
CA LEU A 119 -22.11 19.33 -6.07
C LEU A 119 -22.91 20.59 -6.41
N PRO A 120 -22.51 21.37 -7.44
CA PRO A 120 -23.26 22.55 -7.84
C PRO A 120 -24.58 22.16 -8.47
N ALA A 121 -25.52 23.12 -8.55
CA ALA A 121 -26.73 22.97 -9.35
C ALA A 121 -26.45 22.65 -10.83
N ALA A 122 -25.29 23.07 -11.34
CA ALA A 122 -24.83 22.80 -12.69
C ALA A 122 -24.25 21.37 -12.89
N CYS A 123 -24.31 20.48 -11.90
CA CYS A 123 -23.87 19.09 -12.05
C CYS A 123 -24.75 18.35 -13.07
N ASP A 124 -24.15 17.73 -14.09
CA ASP A 124 -24.87 16.91 -15.08
C ASP A 124 -25.15 15.49 -14.63
N GLN A 125 -24.72 15.13 -13.42
CA GLN A 125 -24.99 13.83 -12.83
C GLN A 125 -24.42 12.68 -13.69
N CYS A 126 -23.27 12.89 -14.34
CA CYS A 126 -22.60 11.87 -15.17
C CYS A 126 -22.19 10.59 -14.40
N SER A 127 -22.33 10.56 -13.06
CA SER A 127 -22.10 9.43 -12.15
C SER A 127 -20.66 8.92 -12.04
N VAL A 128 -19.69 9.56 -12.72
CA VAL A 128 -18.28 9.15 -12.70
C VAL A 128 -17.70 9.23 -11.28
N CYS A 129 -17.99 10.30 -10.55
CA CYS A 129 -17.56 10.48 -9.16
C CYS A 129 -18.14 9.43 -8.20
N ALA A 130 -19.38 8.98 -8.46
CA ALA A 130 -20.03 7.93 -7.67
C ALA A 130 -19.33 6.58 -7.81
N ARG A 131 -18.97 6.21 -9.04
CA ARG A 131 -18.27 4.95 -9.33
C ARG A 131 -16.84 4.90 -8.80
N LEU A 132 -16.20 6.07 -8.68
CA LEU A 132 -14.82 6.17 -8.19
C LEU A 132 -14.72 6.33 -6.68
N CYS A 133 -15.84 6.52 -5.97
CA CYS A 133 -15.81 6.65 -4.53
C CYS A 133 -15.55 5.28 -3.88
N PRO A 134 -14.38 5.03 -3.26
CA PRO A 134 -14.06 3.73 -2.68
C PRO A 134 -14.84 3.41 -1.39
N ARG A 135 -15.71 4.33 -0.97
CA ARG A 135 -16.56 4.24 0.23
C ARG A 135 -18.04 4.16 -0.13
N ASP A 136 -18.37 4.20 -1.43
CA ASP A 136 -19.75 4.16 -1.95
C ASP A 136 -20.66 5.23 -1.33
N LEU A 137 -20.10 6.41 -1.10
CA LEU A 137 -20.75 7.54 -0.41
C LEU A 137 -21.65 8.37 -1.32
N LEU A 138 -21.54 8.18 -2.62
CA LEU A 138 -22.23 8.97 -3.63
C LEU A 138 -23.18 8.01 -4.33
N THR A 139 -24.36 7.80 -3.77
CA THR A 139 -25.40 7.00 -4.42
C THR A 139 -26.30 7.91 -5.23
N PRO A 140 -26.44 7.71 -6.56
CA PRO A 140 -27.38 8.48 -7.35
C PRO A 140 -28.79 8.17 -6.85
N LEU A 141 -29.46 9.17 -6.31
CA LEU A 141 -30.87 9.04 -5.95
C LEU A 141 -31.70 9.33 -7.20
N VAL A 142 -32.65 8.47 -7.52
CA VAL A 142 -33.64 8.73 -8.59
C VAL A 142 -34.92 9.16 -7.89
N ALA A 143 -35.12 10.48 -7.69
CA ALA A 143 -36.31 11.04 -7.05
C ALA A 143 -36.46 12.55 -7.32
N SER A 144 -37.05 12.89 -8.46
CA SER A 144 -37.93 14.04 -8.77
C SER A 144 -37.74 15.43 -8.13
N THR A 145 -36.62 15.79 -7.53
CA THR A 145 -36.41 17.11 -6.91
C THR A 145 -35.08 17.73 -7.36
N ARG A 146 -35.13 19.02 -7.68
CA ARG A 146 -34.09 19.80 -8.38
C ARG A 146 -32.82 20.09 -7.55
N ASP A 147 -32.68 19.49 -6.37
CA ASP A 147 -31.57 19.74 -5.45
C ASP A 147 -30.66 18.50 -5.35
N GLY A 148 -29.62 18.44 -6.18
CA GLY A 148 -28.40 17.65 -5.96
C GLY A 148 -28.59 16.19 -5.51
N MET A 149 -28.97 15.29 -6.42
CA MET A 149 -29.35 13.91 -6.09
C MET A 149 -28.18 12.92 -5.91
N PHE A 150 -27.21 13.23 -5.04
CA PHE A 150 -26.34 12.19 -4.45
C PHE A 150 -26.62 12.11 -2.95
N ARG A 151 -27.02 10.93 -2.48
CA ARG A 151 -27.16 10.71 -1.04
C ARG A 151 -25.76 10.58 -0.46
N MET A 152 -25.40 11.51 0.41
CA MET A 152 -24.06 11.59 0.97
C MET A 152 -24.06 11.33 2.47
N ASP A 153 -23.25 10.35 2.86
CA ASP A 153 -22.94 10.11 4.26
C ASP A 153 -21.60 10.81 4.59
N SER A 154 -21.69 12.03 5.14
CA SER A 154 -20.51 12.84 5.47
C SER A 154 -19.61 12.21 6.54
N ASP A 155 -20.13 11.24 7.30
CA ASP A 155 -19.41 10.59 8.41
C ASP A 155 -18.42 9.53 7.90
N ARG A 156 -18.56 9.11 6.64
CA ARG A 156 -17.71 8.09 6.03
C ARG A 156 -16.75 8.64 4.96
N CYS A 157 -16.84 9.94 4.65
CA CYS A 157 -15.97 10.61 3.70
C CYS A 157 -14.55 10.80 4.27
N THR A 158 -13.56 10.23 3.60
CA THR A 158 -12.15 10.30 4.01
C THR A 158 -11.43 11.53 3.46
N GLY A 159 -12.07 12.31 2.58
CA GLY A 159 -11.43 13.44 1.90
C GLY A 159 -10.40 13.04 0.84
N CYS A 160 -10.51 11.85 0.25
CA CYS A 160 -9.53 11.32 -0.74
C CYS A 160 -9.45 12.08 -2.08
N ARG A 161 -10.35 13.04 -2.34
CA ARG A 161 -10.38 13.93 -3.52
C ARG A 161 -10.59 13.30 -4.90
N LEU A 162 -10.68 11.98 -5.02
CA LEU A 162 -10.95 11.30 -6.31
C LEU A 162 -12.15 11.87 -7.08
N CYS A 163 -13.23 12.26 -6.39
CA CYS A 163 -14.41 12.86 -7.00
C CYS A 163 -14.16 14.28 -7.54
N ALA A 164 -13.28 15.06 -6.90
CA ALA A 164 -12.88 16.37 -7.37
C ALA A 164 -11.93 16.26 -8.57
N ASP A 165 -10.97 15.33 -8.49
CA ASP A 165 -9.94 15.16 -9.52
C ASP A 165 -10.52 14.65 -10.85
N VAL A 166 -11.58 13.82 -10.81
CA VAL A 166 -12.23 13.30 -12.01
C VAL A 166 -13.32 14.22 -12.59
N CYS A 167 -13.71 15.27 -11.87
CA CYS A 167 -14.77 16.14 -12.34
C CYS A 167 -14.26 17.04 -13.47
N ILE A 168 -14.66 16.74 -14.71
CA ILE A 168 -14.30 17.55 -15.88
C ILE A 168 -14.82 18.99 -15.81
N ARG A 169 -15.88 19.24 -15.02
CA ARG A 169 -16.40 20.61 -14.80
C ARG A 169 -15.60 21.37 -13.73
N GLY A 170 -14.82 20.68 -12.89
CA GLY A 170 -14.03 21.29 -11.83
C GLY A 170 -14.82 21.82 -10.63
N GLU A 171 -16.12 21.54 -10.55
CA GLU A 171 -17.02 22.18 -9.58
C GLU A 171 -17.27 21.37 -8.29
N VAL A 172 -16.67 20.18 -8.17
CA VAL A 172 -16.84 19.34 -6.99
C VAL A 172 -15.99 19.88 -5.85
N VAL A 173 -16.65 20.29 -4.76
CA VAL A 173 -15.98 20.83 -3.57
C VAL A 173 -15.99 19.79 -2.46
N ILE A 174 -14.88 19.66 -1.73
CA ILE A 174 -14.79 18.86 -0.50
C ILE A 174 -14.51 19.82 0.65
N ALA A 175 -15.34 19.80 1.67
CA ALA A 175 -15.23 20.68 2.83
C ALA A 175 -15.30 19.87 4.13
N ASP A 176 -14.56 20.30 5.15
CA ASP A 176 -14.74 19.81 6.51
C ASP A 176 -16.07 20.33 7.07
N VAL A 177 -16.80 19.48 7.77
CA VAL A 177 -18.10 19.76 8.40
C VAL A 177 -17.91 19.71 9.91
N GLY A 178 -17.98 20.89 10.54
CA GLY A 178 -17.96 21.03 11.99
C GLY A 178 -19.23 20.49 12.63
#